data_AF-A0A661K3Z5-F1
#
_entry.id   AF-A0A661K3Z5-F1
#
_cell.length_a   1.000
_cell.length_b   1.000
_cell.length_c   1.000
_cell.angle_alpha   90.00
_cell.angle_beta   90.00
_cell.angle_gamma   90.00
#
_symmetry.space_group_name_H-M   'P 1'
#
loop_
_entity.id
_entity.type
_entity.pdbx_description
1 polymer ?
#
loop_
_entity_poly.entity_id
_entity_poly.type
_entity_poly.pdbx_seq_one_letter_code
_entity_poly.pdbx_strand_id
1 'polypeptide(L)'
;MKEYIPKIQEIARKLLEDNKVDVVLGFRKGTIPMMNEPFLAKSVSDVDQLYWDSNCGINLANYLHKRQEKVAVIAKGCDTRNIVTHIIENQIKREQLYIIGVPCKGMIDKRQISAMFEGKEIEEVDEDGENIIIKGNGFSETVPRTEVLQDNCSICIHHNPVIYDELVGELVKEPEDVDRYDDIQAIEEMSPEERYQYFKDL
;
A
#
# COMPACT_ATOMS: atom_id res chain seq x y z
N MET A 1 9.81 4.96 -2.72
CA MET A 1 9.43 4.69 -1.31
C MET A 1 10.31 3.62 -0.63
N LYS A 2 11.32 3.07 -1.32
CA LYS A 2 12.29 2.13 -0.74
C LYS A 2 13.12 2.75 0.38
N GLU A 3 13.19 4.07 0.46
CA GLU A 3 13.86 4.82 1.51
C GLU A 3 13.33 4.52 2.93
N TYR A 4 12.10 4.00 3.06
CA TYR A 4 11.52 3.64 4.35
C TYR A 4 11.99 2.28 4.91
N ILE A 5 12.56 1.42 4.07
CA ILE A 5 12.94 0.05 4.47
C ILE A 5 13.87 0.02 5.69
N PRO A 6 14.96 0.81 5.75
CA PRO A 6 15.86 0.78 6.90
C PRO A 6 15.14 1.18 8.20
N LYS A 7 14.28 2.20 8.15
CA LYS A 7 13.55 2.66 9.34
C LYS A 7 12.48 1.67 9.78
N ILE A 8 11.77 1.05 8.84
CA ILE A 8 10.84 -0.06 9.11
C ILE A 8 11.56 -1.19 9.84
N GLN A 9 12.70 -1.63 9.32
CA GLN A 9 13.47 -2.73 9.87
C GLN A 9 14.03 -2.38 11.26
N GLU A 10 14.53 -1.16 11.46
CA GLU A 10 14.98 -0.65 12.76
C GLU A 10 13.88 -0.73 13.83
N ILE A 11 12.70 -0.19 13.52
CA ILE A 11 11.54 -0.19 14.44
C ILE A 11 11.09 -1.63 14.73
N ALA A 12 10.90 -2.44 13.69
CA ALA A 12 10.48 -3.83 13.81
C ALA A 12 11.45 -4.66 14.67
N ARG A 13 12.76 -4.49 14.46
CA ARG A 13 13.81 -5.14 15.24
C ARG A 13 13.70 -4.79 16.71
N LYS A 14 13.63 -3.49 17.02
CA LYS A 14 13.51 -3.00 18.39
C LYS A 14 12.25 -3.53 19.08
N LEU A 15 11.11 -3.57 18.40
CA LEU A 15 9.85 -4.05 18.98
C LEU A 15 9.90 -5.54 19.33
N LEU A 16 10.54 -6.36 18.50
CA LEU A 16 10.72 -7.79 18.74
C LEU A 16 11.78 -8.05 19.83
N GLU A 17 12.91 -7.34 19.81
CA GLU A 17 13.97 -7.44 20.84
C GLU A 17 13.44 -7.04 22.23
N ASP A 18 12.66 -5.97 22.30
CA ASP A 18 12.03 -5.48 23.54
C ASP A 18 10.84 -6.36 23.99
N ASN A 19 10.44 -7.39 23.21
CA ASN A 19 9.23 -8.20 23.43
C ASN A 19 7.96 -7.35 23.60
N LYS A 20 7.88 -6.19 22.93
CA LYS A 20 6.70 -5.32 22.98
C LYS A 20 5.54 -5.87 22.16
N VAL A 21 5.87 -6.57 21.09
CA VAL A 21 4.95 -7.27 20.21
C VAL A 21 5.41 -8.70 20.03
N ASP A 22 4.48 -9.61 19.78
CA ASP A 22 4.80 -11.00 19.52
C ASP A 22 5.25 -11.20 18.06
N VAL A 23 4.71 -10.39 17.14
CA VAL A 23 4.99 -10.48 15.70
C VAL A 23 4.88 -9.12 15.00
N VAL A 24 5.53 -8.98 13.85
CA VAL A 24 5.43 -7.83 12.95
C VAL A 24 4.80 -8.26 11.62
N LEU A 25 3.65 -7.69 11.29
CA LEU A 25 2.95 -7.85 10.02
C LEU A 25 3.36 -6.74 9.05
N GLY A 26 3.93 -7.15 7.92
CA GLY A 26 4.44 -6.26 6.89
C GLY A 26 4.34 -6.91 5.51
N PHE A 27 5.29 -6.57 4.65
CA PHE A 27 5.45 -7.17 3.33
C PHE A 27 6.83 -7.79 3.19
N ARG A 28 6.96 -8.76 2.27
CA ARG A 28 8.25 -9.19 1.73
C ARG A 28 8.20 -9.17 0.20
N LYS A 29 9.38 -9.17 -0.42
CA LYS A 29 9.49 -9.26 -1.88
C LYS A 29 8.95 -10.62 -2.35
N GLY A 30 7.98 -10.60 -3.26
CA GLY A 30 7.46 -11.82 -3.87
C GLY A 30 8.37 -12.38 -4.96
N THR A 31 7.98 -13.53 -5.51
CA THR A 31 8.69 -14.17 -6.63
C THR A 31 8.27 -13.63 -8.00
N ILE A 32 7.12 -12.95 -8.07
CA ILE A 32 6.59 -12.34 -9.29
C ILE A 32 6.77 -10.81 -9.18
N PRO A 33 7.24 -10.13 -10.23
CA PRO A 33 7.38 -8.68 -10.24
C PRO A 33 6.05 -7.98 -9.88
N MET A 34 6.15 -6.86 -9.15
CA MET A 34 5.00 -6.09 -8.66
C MET A 34 4.04 -6.85 -7.74
N MET A 35 4.43 -8.02 -7.23
CA MET A 35 3.60 -8.84 -6.34
C MET A 35 4.30 -9.07 -5.00
N ASN A 36 4.41 -8.01 -4.20
CA ASN A 36 4.82 -8.15 -2.81
C ASN A 36 3.71 -8.81 -2.00
N GLU A 37 4.10 -9.69 -1.09
CA GLU A 37 3.15 -10.49 -0.33
C GLU A 37 3.18 -10.15 1.16
N PRO A 38 2.04 -10.24 1.86
CA PRO A 38 1.98 -10.07 3.31
C PRO A 38 2.91 -11.06 4.00
N PHE A 39 3.70 -10.55 4.93
CA PHE A 39 4.69 -11.33 5.66
C PHE A 39 4.56 -11.09 7.16
N LEU A 40 4.70 -12.17 7.92
CA LEU A 40 4.63 -12.14 9.37
C LEU A 40 6.01 -12.50 9.94
N ALA A 41 6.78 -11.47 10.31
CA ALA A 41 8.05 -11.64 10.99
C ALA A 41 7.81 -12.01 12.46
N LYS A 42 8.35 -13.15 12.90
CA LYS A 42 8.20 -13.66 14.28
C LYS A 42 9.48 -13.57 15.09
N SER A 43 10.60 -13.36 14.42
CA SER A 43 11.92 -13.31 15.02
C SER A 43 12.71 -12.12 14.49
N VAL A 44 13.73 -11.73 15.25
CA VAL A 44 14.66 -10.67 14.86
C VAL A 44 15.37 -10.98 13.53
N SER A 45 15.61 -12.27 13.22
CA SER A 45 16.16 -12.71 11.94
C SER A 45 15.18 -12.60 10.76
N ASP A 46 13.88 -12.56 11.02
CA ASP A 46 12.88 -12.37 9.96
C ASP A 46 12.78 -10.92 9.49
N VAL A 47 13.23 -9.97 10.33
CA VAL A 47 13.10 -8.54 10.07
C VAL A 47 13.78 -8.12 8.77
N ASP A 48 14.90 -8.75 8.41
CA ASP A 48 15.64 -8.43 7.18
C ASP A 48 14.88 -8.82 5.91
N GLN A 49 13.84 -9.65 6.03
CA GLN A 49 12.93 -9.98 4.93
C GLN A 49 11.81 -8.95 4.76
N LEU A 50 11.60 -8.05 5.74
CA LEU A 50 10.61 -6.98 5.61
C LEU A 50 11.02 -6.04 4.50
N TYR A 51 10.09 -5.79 3.59
CA TYR A 51 10.28 -5.01 2.38
C TYR A 51 9.18 -3.97 2.23
N TRP A 52 9.51 -2.86 1.56
CA TRP A 52 8.54 -1.80 1.27
C TRP A 52 8.84 -1.10 -0.04
N ASP A 53 7.83 -0.99 -0.89
CA ASP A 53 7.83 -0.26 -2.15
C ASP A 53 6.36 0.09 -2.52
N SER A 54 6.12 0.53 -3.75
CA SER A 54 4.84 0.95 -4.32
C SER A 54 3.95 -0.21 -4.77
N ASN A 55 4.47 -1.44 -4.66
CA ASN A 55 3.74 -2.68 -4.89
C ASN A 55 3.15 -3.24 -3.58
N CYS A 56 3.43 -2.61 -2.42
CA CYS A 56 2.84 -2.94 -1.12
C CYS A 56 1.38 -2.45 -0.98
N GLY A 57 0.56 -2.71 -2.01
CA GLY A 57 -0.80 -2.19 -2.15
C GLY A 57 -1.88 -2.98 -1.40
N ILE A 58 -1.62 -4.23 -0.99
CA ILE A 58 -2.59 -5.03 -0.23
C ILE A 58 -2.92 -4.33 1.09
N ASN A 59 -4.18 -4.41 1.53
CA ASN A 59 -4.57 -3.88 2.83
C ASN A 59 -4.23 -4.87 3.95
N LEU A 60 -3.23 -4.55 4.77
CA LEU A 60 -2.78 -5.43 5.84
C LEU A 60 -3.78 -5.53 7.02
N ALA A 61 -4.74 -4.61 7.15
CA ALA A 61 -5.76 -4.66 8.19
C ALA A 61 -6.60 -5.94 8.10
N ASN A 62 -6.78 -6.49 6.88
CA ASN A 62 -7.52 -7.73 6.64
C ASN A 62 -6.90 -8.96 7.34
N TYR A 63 -5.61 -8.90 7.66
CA TYR A 63 -4.89 -9.99 8.32
C TYR A 63 -4.87 -9.88 9.84
N LEU A 64 -5.40 -8.78 10.40
CA LEU A 64 -5.43 -8.54 11.84
C LEU A 64 -6.64 -9.19 12.53
N HIS A 65 -7.71 -9.47 11.78
CA HIS A 65 -8.92 -10.05 12.31
C HIS A 65 -8.67 -11.43 12.96
N LYS A 66 -9.32 -11.68 14.12
CA LYS A 66 -9.22 -12.92 14.95
C LYS A 66 -7.86 -13.19 15.60
N ARG A 67 -6.86 -12.34 15.40
CA ARG A 67 -5.58 -12.45 16.11
C ARG A 67 -5.77 -12.17 17.60
N GLN A 68 -4.92 -12.80 18.41
CA GLN A 68 -4.96 -12.68 19.88
C GLN A 68 -3.64 -12.19 20.45
N GLU A 69 -2.55 -12.41 19.72
CA GLU A 69 -1.23 -11.91 20.03
C GLU A 69 -1.12 -10.38 19.81
N LYS A 70 -0.10 -9.75 20.39
CA LYS A 70 0.25 -8.36 20.10
C LYS A 70 0.96 -8.26 18.76
N VAL A 71 0.46 -7.40 17.89
CA VAL A 71 0.92 -7.30 16.50
C VAL A 71 1.42 -5.90 16.22
N ALA A 72 2.66 -5.78 15.78
CA ALA A 72 3.07 -4.59 15.05
C ALA A 72 2.59 -4.70 13.60
N VAL A 73 1.97 -3.66 13.04
CA VAL A 73 1.53 -3.64 11.64
C VAL A 73 2.13 -2.43 10.93
N ILE A 74 2.73 -2.68 9.77
CA ILE A 74 3.21 -1.61 8.88
C ILE A 74 2.02 -1.11 8.06
N ALA A 75 1.60 0.13 8.27
CA ALA A 75 0.31 0.60 7.75
C ALA A 75 0.41 1.99 7.12
N LYS A 76 -0.08 2.10 5.88
CA LYS A 76 -0.29 3.36 5.15
C LYS A 76 -1.62 4.04 5.53
N GLY A 77 -1.87 5.24 5.01
CA GLY A 77 -3.11 6.00 5.26
C GLY A 77 -4.41 5.22 5.04
N CYS A 78 -4.53 4.46 3.94
CA CYS A 78 -5.71 3.62 3.69
C CYS A 78 -5.80 2.40 4.63
N ASP A 79 -4.68 1.79 5.01
CA ASP A 79 -4.66 0.67 5.95
C ASP A 79 -5.12 1.12 7.33
N THR A 80 -4.58 2.23 7.84
CA THR A 80 -4.93 2.75 9.16
C THR A 80 -6.37 3.22 9.28
N ARG A 81 -6.95 3.78 8.21
CA ARG A 81 -8.39 4.06 8.16
C ARG A 81 -9.23 2.79 8.28
N ASN A 82 -8.81 1.71 7.62
CA ASN A 82 -9.50 0.42 7.75
C ASN A 82 -9.30 -0.20 9.16
N ILE A 83 -8.12 -0.05 9.75
CA ILE A 83 -7.86 -0.45 11.15
C ILE A 83 -8.80 0.30 12.11
N VAL A 84 -9.02 1.60 11.92
CA VAL A 84 -9.98 2.38 12.71
C VAL A 84 -11.39 1.78 12.61
N THR A 85 -11.85 1.46 11.39
CA THR A 85 -13.15 0.80 11.19
C THR A 85 -13.22 -0.53 11.95
N HIS A 86 -12.21 -1.39 11.82
CA HIS A 86 -12.15 -2.66 12.54
C HIS A 86 -12.13 -2.49 14.07
N ILE A 87 -11.52 -1.43 14.59
CA ILE A 87 -11.56 -1.11 16.02
C ILE A 87 -12.98 -0.70 16.45
N ILE A 88 -13.62 0.21 15.71
CA ILE A 88 -14.99 0.69 16.00
C ILE A 88 -16.00 -0.46 15.93
N GLU A 89 -15.83 -1.37 14.99
CA GLU A 89 -16.67 -2.56 14.81
C GLU A 89 -16.31 -3.73 15.75
N ASN A 90 -15.42 -3.50 16.73
CA ASN A 90 -14.94 -4.49 17.71
C ASN A 90 -14.33 -5.75 17.09
N GLN A 91 -13.82 -5.67 15.86
CA GLN A 91 -13.13 -6.76 15.19
C GLN A 91 -11.68 -6.91 15.68
N ILE A 92 -11.09 -5.80 16.15
CA ILE A 92 -9.72 -5.73 16.69
C ILE A 92 -9.73 -4.78 17.90
N LYS A 93 -8.94 -5.09 18.92
CA LYS A 93 -8.73 -4.22 20.09
C LYS A 93 -7.50 -3.33 19.86
N ARG A 94 -7.60 -2.02 20.10
CA ARG A 94 -6.48 -1.08 19.84
C ARG A 94 -5.22 -1.44 20.63
N GLU A 95 -5.38 -1.99 21.83
CA GLU A 95 -4.29 -2.31 22.76
C GLU A 95 -3.44 -3.51 22.31
N GLN A 96 -3.96 -4.31 21.36
CA GLN A 96 -3.21 -5.43 20.77
C GLN A 96 -2.33 -4.98 19.59
N LEU A 97 -2.47 -3.73 19.14
CA LEU A 97 -1.77 -3.22 17.97
C LEU A 97 -0.64 -2.28 18.34
N TYR A 98 0.45 -2.38 17.59
CA TYR A 98 1.46 -1.35 17.44
C TYR A 98 1.51 -0.94 15.96
N ILE A 99 1.24 0.31 15.63
CA ILE A 99 1.10 0.75 14.24
C ILE A 99 2.36 1.48 13.81
N ILE A 100 3.13 0.85 12.92
CA ILE A 100 4.28 1.45 12.24
C ILE A 100 3.72 2.20 11.01
N GLY A 101 3.51 3.50 11.16
CA GLY A 101 2.86 4.34 10.17
C GLY A 101 3.78 4.67 9.00
N VAL A 102 3.27 4.49 7.77
CA VAL A 102 3.96 4.84 6.53
C VAL A 102 3.26 5.98 5.79
N PRO A 103 3.88 7.17 5.71
CA PRO A 103 3.46 8.23 4.79
C PRO A 103 3.51 7.72 3.34
N CYS A 104 2.38 7.74 2.64
CA CYS A 104 2.23 7.08 1.35
C CYS A 104 2.26 8.08 0.19
N LYS A 105 2.98 7.77 -0.89
CA LYS A 105 3.00 8.55 -2.15
C LYS A 105 2.15 7.88 -3.25
N GLY A 106 1.12 7.13 -2.87
CA GLY A 106 0.31 6.29 -3.77
C GLY A 106 0.91 4.90 -4.03
N MET A 107 0.13 3.98 -4.60
CA MET A 107 0.56 2.63 -5.00
C MET A 107 0.40 2.46 -6.52
N ILE A 108 1.27 1.69 -7.16
CA ILE A 108 1.24 1.52 -8.62
C ILE A 108 0.27 0.41 -9.05
N ASP A 109 -0.27 0.54 -10.26
CA ASP A 109 -1.19 -0.43 -10.84
C ASP A 109 -0.44 -1.44 -11.72
N LYS A 110 -0.30 -2.67 -11.20
CA LYS A 110 0.34 -3.75 -11.94
C LYS A 110 -0.38 -4.09 -13.25
N ARG A 111 -1.71 -3.97 -13.30
CA ARG A 111 -2.51 -4.32 -14.50
C ARG A 111 -2.29 -3.29 -15.58
N GLN A 112 -2.30 -2.01 -15.21
CA GLN A 112 -1.99 -0.91 -16.13
C GLN A 112 -0.57 -1.05 -16.68
N ILE A 113 0.41 -1.27 -15.81
CA ILE A 113 1.80 -1.50 -16.22
C ILE A 113 1.91 -2.72 -17.13
N SER A 114 1.30 -3.86 -16.79
CA SER A 114 1.32 -5.04 -17.66
C SER A 114 0.67 -4.78 -19.03
N ALA A 115 -0.37 -3.94 -19.11
CA ALA A 115 -1.02 -3.59 -20.37
C ALA A 115 -0.14 -2.68 -21.26
N MET A 116 0.64 -1.77 -20.69
CA MET A 116 1.59 -0.93 -21.43
C MET A 116 2.68 -1.73 -22.16
N PHE A 117 2.98 -2.93 -21.65
CA PHE A 117 4.03 -3.82 -22.17
C PHE A 117 3.44 -5.12 -22.72
N GLU A 118 2.24 -5.07 -23.31
CA GLU A 118 1.56 -6.26 -23.85
C GLU A 118 2.49 -7.08 -24.77
N GLY A 119 2.59 -8.37 -24.49
CA GLY A 119 3.47 -9.30 -25.21
C GLY A 119 4.94 -9.29 -24.80
N LYS A 120 5.34 -8.45 -23.83
CA LYS A 120 6.69 -8.46 -23.24
C LYS A 120 6.64 -8.97 -21.80
N GLU A 121 7.63 -9.76 -21.42
CA GLU A 121 7.80 -10.22 -20.04
C GLU A 121 8.52 -9.15 -19.21
N ILE A 122 7.86 -8.67 -18.16
CA ILE A 122 8.45 -7.77 -17.17
C ILE A 122 9.19 -8.63 -16.14
N GLU A 123 10.47 -8.39 -15.95
CA GLU A 123 11.32 -9.13 -15.01
C GLU A 123 11.55 -8.36 -13.71
N GLU A 124 11.58 -7.03 -13.77
CA GLU A 124 11.82 -6.17 -12.61
C GLU A 124 11.10 -4.84 -12.75
N VAL A 125 10.55 -4.36 -11.64
CA VAL A 125 10.04 -2.98 -11.51
C VAL A 125 10.71 -2.36 -10.30
N ASP A 126 11.34 -1.22 -10.52
CA ASP A 126 12.05 -0.44 -9.52
C ASP A 126 11.51 1.00 -9.46
N GLU A 127 11.91 1.75 -8.45
CA GLU A 127 11.51 3.12 -8.18
C GLU A 127 12.76 3.98 -7.99
N ASP A 128 12.80 5.11 -8.68
CA ASP A 128 13.79 6.14 -8.49
C ASP A 128 13.11 7.50 -8.32
N GLY A 129 12.91 7.90 -7.06
CA GLY A 129 12.17 9.11 -6.71
C GLY A 129 10.73 9.09 -7.23
N GLU A 130 10.44 9.99 -8.17
CA GLU A 130 9.13 10.16 -8.81
C GLU A 130 8.97 9.33 -10.10
N ASN A 131 9.93 8.47 -10.42
CA ASN A 131 9.93 7.63 -11.61
C ASN A 131 9.84 6.14 -11.26
N ILE A 132 9.18 5.39 -12.12
CA ILE A 132 9.10 3.92 -12.08
C ILE A 132 9.91 3.38 -13.25
N ILE A 133 10.86 2.51 -12.96
CA ILE A 133 11.75 1.88 -13.93
C ILE A 133 11.27 0.46 -14.15
N ILE A 134 10.87 0.15 -15.38
CA ILE A 134 10.30 -1.14 -15.77
C ILE A 134 11.29 -1.83 -16.69
N LYS A 135 11.77 -3.00 -16.29
CA LYS A 135 12.77 -3.77 -17.03
C LYS A 135 12.22 -5.14 -17.40
N GLY A 136 12.65 -5.61 -18.57
CA GLY A 136 12.45 -6.98 -18.99
C GLY A 136 13.46 -7.35 -20.06
N ASN A 137 13.24 -8.50 -20.69
CA ASN A 137 14.19 -9.01 -21.67
C ASN A 137 14.35 -8.06 -22.88
N GLY A 138 15.49 -7.38 -22.95
CA GLY A 138 15.84 -6.48 -24.04
C GLY A 138 15.18 -5.10 -24.00
N PHE A 139 14.56 -4.71 -22.88
CA PHE A 139 14.02 -3.35 -22.72
C PHE A 139 14.16 -2.82 -21.29
N SER A 140 14.24 -1.51 -21.18
CA SER A 140 14.19 -0.76 -19.92
C SER A 140 13.51 0.56 -20.22
N GLU A 141 12.36 0.79 -19.62
CA GLU A 141 11.59 2.03 -19.79
C GLU A 141 11.42 2.72 -18.45
N THR A 142 11.38 4.05 -18.48
CA THR A 142 11.17 4.87 -17.29
C THR A 142 9.90 5.68 -17.50
N VAL A 143 8.94 5.54 -16.60
CA VAL A 143 7.67 6.27 -16.65
C VAL A 143 7.49 7.10 -15.38
N PRO A 144 6.87 8.29 -15.47
CA PRO A 144 6.49 9.04 -14.29
C PRO A 144 5.55 8.22 -13.41
N ARG A 145 5.77 8.24 -12.10
CA ARG A 145 4.92 7.54 -11.11
C ARG A 145 3.45 7.87 -11.27
N THR A 146 3.14 9.15 -11.48
CA THR A 146 1.78 9.66 -11.61
C THR A 146 1.00 9.06 -12.76
N GLU A 147 1.68 8.53 -13.79
CA GLU A 147 1.03 7.89 -14.94
C GLU A 147 0.63 6.44 -14.69
N VAL A 148 1.17 5.80 -13.64
CA VAL A 148 0.99 4.36 -13.36
C VAL A 148 0.45 4.08 -11.96
N LEU A 149 -0.15 5.07 -11.30
CA LEU A 149 -0.84 4.89 -10.02
C LEU A 149 -2.13 4.10 -10.20
N GLN A 150 -2.52 3.35 -9.17
CA GLN A 150 -3.88 2.81 -9.06
C GLN A 150 -4.90 3.95 -9.07
N ASP A 151 -6.06 3.72 -9.68
CA ASP A 151 -7.13 4.72 -9.80
C ASP A 151 -7.51 5.34 -8.44
N ASN A 152 -7.58 4.53 -7.38
CA ASN A 152 -7.88 5.04 -6.04
C ASN A 152 -6.74 5.87 -5.42
N CYS A 153 -5.51 5.65 -5.87
CA CYS A 153 -4.32 6.35 -5.39
C CYS A 153 -4.10 7.67 -6.12
N SER A 154 -4.45 7.75 -7.41
CA SER A 154 -4.34 8.99 -8.19
C SER A 154 -5.28 10.09 -7.67
N ILE A 155 -6.40 9.71 -7.05
CA ILE A 155 -7.38 10.64 -6.45
C ILE A 155 -7.35 10.66 -4.90
N CYS A 156 -6.29 10.13 -4.27
CA CYS A 156 -6.24 10.01 -2.81
C CYS A 156 -5.97 11.37 -2.14
N ILE A 157 -6.71 11.67 -1.07
CA ILE A 157 -6.53 12.87 -0.21
C ILE A 157 -6.12 12.51 1.23
N HIS A 158 -5.65 11.27 1.43
CA HIS A 158 -5.31 10.71 2.74
C HIS A 158 -4.05 9.85 2.65
N HIS A 159 -2.93 10.51 2.37
CA HIS A 159 -1.61 9.92 2.24
C HIS A 159 -1.02 9.47 3.57
N ASN A 160 -1.29 10.22 4.63
CA ASN A 160 -0.70 9.97 5.94
C ASN A 160 -1.54 8.99 6.78
N PRO A 161 -0.88 8.16 7.62
CA PRO A 161 -1.56 7.34 8.62
C PRO A 161 -2.42 8.19 9.57
N VAL A 162 -3.69 7.83 9.75
CA VAL A 162 -4.62 8.58 10.64
C VAL A 162 -4.43 8.23 12.12
N ILE A 163 -3.93 7.01 12.39
CA ILE A 163 -3.50 6.55 13.70
C ILE A 163 -2.17 5.82 13.52
N TYR A 164 -1.22 6.05 14.43
CA TYR A 164 0.09 5.39 14.42
C TYR A 164 0.73 5.48 15.81
N ASP A 165 1.68 4.59 16.07
CA ASP A 165 2.51 4.62 17.28
C ASP A 165 3.91 5.18 16.97
N GLU A 166 4.47 4.87 15.79
CA GLU A 166 5.73 5.42 15.29
C GLU A 166 5.67 5.60 13.77
N LEU A 167 6.28 6.68 13.23
CA LEU A 167 6.36 6.95 11.80
C LEU A 167 7.72 6.56 11.23
N VAL A 168 7.72 6.03 10.02
CA VAL A 168 8.96 5.64 9.30
C VAL A 168 9.61 6.79 8.53
N GLY A 169 8.95 7.95 8.48
CA GLY A 169 9.41 9.14 7.76
C GLY A 169 8.53 10.35 8.09
N GLU A 170 8.87 11.50 7.50
CA GLU A 170 8.08 12.71 7.65
C GLU A 170 6.73 12.58 6.95
N LEU A 171 5.72 13.26 7.50
CA LEU A 171 4.41 13.36 6.86
C LEU A 171 4.56 14.01 5.49
N VAL A 172 3.83 13.49 4.52
CA VAL A 172 3.77 14.07 3.17
C VAL A 172 2.65 15.09 3.09
N LYS A 173 2.78 16.06 2.18
CA LYS A 173 1.70 17.03 1.94
C LYS A 173 0.47 16.29 1.43
N GLU A 174 -0.67 16.49 2.09
CA GLU A 174 -1.96 16.05 1.58
C GLU A 174 -2.38 16.96 0.42
N PRO A 175 -2.94 16.39 -0.66
CA PRO A 175 -3.41 17.20 -1.77
C PRO A 175 -4.76 17.85 -1.42
N GLU A 176 -4.92 19.13 -1.76
CA GLU A 176 -6.06 19.96 -1.36
C GLU A 176 -7.13 20.07 -2.48
N ASP A 177 -6.71 20.08 -3.75
CA ASP A 177 -7.57 20.36 -4.92
C ASP A 177 -7.65 19.16 -5.88
N VAL A 178 -8.01 17.99 -5.35
CA VAL A 178 -8.20 16.77 -6.16
C VAL A 178 -9.67 16.58 -6.44
N ASP A 179 -10.06 16.58 -7.72
CA ASP A 179 -11.40 16.11 -8.10
C ASP A 179 -11.46 14.59 -7.97
N ARG A 180 -12.28 14.12 -7.03
CA ARG A 180 -12.44 12.70 -6.70
C ARG A 180 -13.69 12.08 -7.32
N TYR A 181 -14.43 12.86 -8.11
CA TYR A 181 -15.75 12.51 -8.59
C TYR A 181 -15.90 12.76 -10.10
N ASP A 182 -14.79 12.88 -10.84
CA ASP A 182 -14.80 13.01 -12.30
C ASP A 182 -15.50 11.83 -12.97
N ASP A 183 -15.28 10.61 -12.47
CA ASP A 183 -15.97 9.39 -12.90
C ASP A 183 -17.49 9.44 -12.62
N ILE A 184 -17.90 10.01 -11.49
CA ILE A 184 -19.31 10.23 -11.16
C ILE A 184 -19.93 11.28 -12.08
N GLN A 185 -19.25 12.40 -12.31
CA GLN A 185 -19.72 13.46 -13.22
C GLN A 185 -19.98 12.90 -14.62
N ALA A 186 -19.07 12.07 -15.14
CA ALA A 186 -19.26 11.40 -16.42
C ALA A 186 -20.52 10.50 -16.46
N ILE A 187 -20.84 9.81 -15.36
CA ILE A 187 -22.08 9.01 -15.23
C ILE A 187 -23.32 9.91 -15.12
N GLU A 188 -23.23 11.04 -14.41
CA GLU A 188 -24.31 12.00 -14.23
C GLU A 188 -24.71 12.72 -15.52
N GLU A 189 -23.78 12.86 -16.47
CA GLU A 189 -24.00 13.41 -17.80
C GLU A 189 -24.70 12.44 -18.77
N MET A 190 -24.66 11.12 -18.49
CA MET A 190 -25.32 10.11 -19.33
C MET A 190 -26.85 10.29 -19.31
N SER A 191 -27.51 10.02 -20.44
CA SER A 191 -28.97 9.91 -20.48
C SER A 191 -29.50 8.76 -19.60
N PRO A 192 -30.78 8.77 -19.19
CA PRO A 192 -31.36 7.67 -18.39
C PRO A 192 -31.16 6.29 -19.02
N GLU A 193 -31.30 6.17 -20.34
CA GLU A 193 -31.11 4.92 -21.09
C GLU A 193 -29.65 4.46 -21.08
N GLU A 194 -28.70 5.38 -21.36
CA GLU A 194 -27.26 5.08 -21.34
C GLU A 194 -26.80 4.68 -19.94
N ARG A 195 -27.25 5.41 -18.92
CA ARG A 195 -26.93 5.13 -17.51
C ARG A 195 -27.48 3.78 -17.06
N TYR A 196 -28.71 3.45 -17.46
CA TYR A 196 -29.28 2.13 -17.19
C TYR A 196 -28.47 1.00 -17.83
N GLN A 197 -28.06 1.18 -19.09
CA GLN A 197 -27.27 0.17 -19.79
C GLN A 197 -25.86 0.02 -19.18
N TYR A 198 -25.22 1.13 -18.80
CA TYR A 198 -23.94 1.13 -18.10
C TYR A 198 -23.96 0.27 -16.83
N PHE A 199 -24.93 0.48 -15.94
CA PHE A 199 -25.03 -0.30 -14.70
C PHE A 199 -25.48 -1.76 -14.91
N LYS A 200 -26.08 -2.08 -16.05
CA LYS A 200 -26.48 -3.45 -16.39
C LYS A 200 -25.30 -4.29 -16.88
N ASP A 201 -24.29 -3.66 -17.49
CA ASP A 201 -23.12 -4.33 -18.08
C ASP A 201 -21.91 -4.38 -17.13
N LEU A 202 -22.02 -3.80 -15.93
CA LEU A 202 -21.00 -3.77 -14.87
C LEU A 202 -20.92 -5.09 -14.09
#